data_AF-A0A816HGW2-F1
#
_entry.id   AF-A0A816HGW2-F1
#
_cell.length_a   1.000
_cell.length_b   1.000
_cell.length_c   1.000
_cell.angle_alpha   90.00
_cell.angle_beta   90.00
_cell.angle_gamma   90.00
#
_symmetry.space_group_name_H-M   'P 1'
#
loop_
_entity.id
_entity.type
_entity.pdbx_description
1 polymer ?
#
loop_
_entity_poly.entity_id
_entity_poly.type
_entity_poly.pdbx_seq_one_letter_code
_entity_poly.pdbx_strand_id
1 'polypeptide(L)'
;MSTIVYLADSFLTNPSYRAPLSLLKGLRQGIVYGAKVRFAHSLVQAFLFRHEPWSKRMRFVLRMTYIHAKNLGLFVFFYKTLRTILSTVFHLSKPWCAFLSAFVVGYFVFHERNSINEQIIFYLLARIVVGLARYAQKQTW
;
A
#
# COMPACT_ATOMS: atom_id res chain seq x y z
N MET A 1 26.76 -27.79 3.01
CA MET A 1 25.72 -26.75 2.95
C MET A 1 25.35 -26.41 4.40
N SER A 2 25.45 -25.14 4.82
CA SER A 2 25.29 -24.76 6.24
C SER A 2 23.89 -25.11 6.75
N THR A 3 23.79 -25.75 7.91
CA THR A 3 22.54 -26.23 8.54
C THR A 3 21.45 -25.16 8.60
N ILE A 4 21.85 -23.89 8.71
CA ILE A 4 20.98 -22.70 8.68
C ILE A 4 20.23 -22.57 7.35
N VAL A 5 20.88 -22.84 6.22
CA VAL A 5 20.27 -22.74 4.88
C VAL A 5 19.21 -23.83 4.70
N TYR A 6 19.47 -25.05 5.17
CA TYR A 6 18.51 -26.15 5.12
C TYR A 6 17.28 -25.89 6.00
N LEU A 7 17.50 -25.39 7.22
CA LEU A 7 16.40 -25.02 8.12
C LEU A 7 15.57 -23.86 7.56
N ALA A 8 16.21 -22.84 6.99
CA ALA A 8 15.51 -21.75 6.32
C ALA A 8 14.69 -22.25 5.13
N ASP A 9 15.26 -23.11 4.28
CA ASP A 9 14.59 -23.61 3.08
C ASP A 9 13.39 -24.50 3.43
N SER A 10 13.55 -25.39 4.41
CA SER A 10 12.45 -26.24 4.93
C SER A 10 11.32 -25.42 5.56
N PHE A 11 11.63 -24.30 6.22
CA PHE A 11 10.63 -23.39 6.77
C PHE A 11 9.91 -22.59 5.66
N LEU A 12 10.64 -22.16 4.62
CA LEU A 12 10.10 -21.39 3.50
C LEU A 12 9.25 -22.22 2.53
N THR A 13 9.57 -23.51 2.36
CA THR A 13 8.82 -24.41 1.45
C THR A 13 7.56 -24.99 2.08
N ASN A 14 7.42 -24.93 3.40
CA ASN A 14 6.27 -25.50 4.12
C ASN A 14 4.93 -24.81 3.70
N PRO A 15 3.96 -25.56 3.16
CA PRO A 15 2.71 -25.01 2.64
C PRO A 15 1.87 -24.27 3.70
N SER A 16 1.95 -24.68 4.97
CA SER A 16 1.20 -24.07 6.08
C SER A 16 1.59 -22.61 6.34
N TYR A 17 2.83 -22.23 6.03
CA TYR A 17 3.32 -20.87 6.28
C TYR A 17 3.24 -19.95 5.05
N ARG A 18 2.84 -20.45 3.88
CA ARG A 18 2.77 -19.65 2.65
C ARG A 18 1.86 -18.42 2.77
N ALA A 19 0.72 -18.57 3.43
CA ALA A 19 -0.23 -17.48 3.63
C ALA A 19 0.35 -16.36 4.53
N PRO A 20 0.80 -16.62 5.77
CA PRO A 20 1.37 -15.58 6.61
C PRO A 20 2.66 -14.97 6.03
N LEU A 21 3.53 -15.77 5.39
CA LEU A 21 4.72 -15.22 4.72
C LEU A 21 4.36 -14.32 3.53
N SER A 22 3.32 -14.64 2.76
CA SER A 22 2.86 -13.79 1.66
C SER A 22 2.30 -12.45 2.13
N LEU A 23 1.63 -12.44 3.28
CA LEU A 23 1.15 -11.22 3.94
C LEU A 23 2.32 -10.38 4.44
N LEU A 24 3.27 -10.98 5.16
CA LEU A 24 4.44 -10.27 5.68
C LEU A 24 5.35 -9.75 4.56
N LYS A 25 5.54 -10.54 3.50
CA LYS A 25 6.23 -10.10 2.29
C LYS A 25 5.49 -8.93 1.65
N GLY A 26 4.16 -9.00 1.55
CA GLY A 26 3.33 -7.90 1.05
C GLY A 26 3.53 -6.60 1.84
N LEU A 27 3.45 -6.69 3.18
CA LEU A 27 3.68 -5.58 4.10
C LEU A 27 5.06 -4.96 3.87
N ARG A 28 6.12 -5.77 3.86
CA ARG A 28 7.50 -5.30 3.62
C ARG A 28 7.63 -4.60 2.27
N GLN A 29 7.09 -5.18 1.20
CA GLN A 29 7.18 -4.57 -0.12
C GLN A 29 6.41 -3.24 -0.18
N GLY A 30 5.25 -3.16 0.47
CA GLY A 30 4.49 -1.91 0.58
C GLY A 30 5.27 -0.81 1.32
N ILE A 31 5.87 -1.15 2.46
CA ILE A 31 6.70 -0.23 3.24
C ILE A 31 7.92 0.24 2.43
N VAL A 32 8.68 -0.69 1.84
CA VAL A 32 9.91 -0.36 1.09
C VAL A 32 9.60 0.50 -0.12
N TYR A 33 8.55 0.15 -0.88
CA TYR A 33 8.17 0.92 -2.06
C TYR A 33 7.67 2.32 -1.66
N GLY A 34 6.76 2.40 -0.69
CA GLY A 34 6.21 3.67 -0.20
C GLY A 34 7.32 4.58 0.35
N ALA A 35 8.25 4.01 1.12
CA ALA A 35 9.37 4.76 1.66
C ALA A 35 10.26 5.34 0.54
N LYS A 36 10.67 4.53 -0.44
CA LYS A 36 11.55 4.98 -1.53
C LYS A 36 10.95 6.15 -2.32
N VAL A 37 9.72 5.99 -2.78
CA VAL A 37 9.06 7.01 -3.61
C VAL A 37 8.79 8.28 -2.80
N ARG A 38 8.27 8.14 -1.58
CA ARG A 38 7.91 9.32 -0.76
C ARG A 38 9.11 10.05 -0.21
N PHE A 39 10.17 9.33 0.14
CA PHE A 39 11.42 9.94 0.59
C PHE A 39 12.01 10.83 -0.50
N ALA A 40 12.16 10.31 -1.72
CA ALA A 40 12.69 11.08 -2.84
C ALA A 40 11.84 12.34 -3.11
N HIS A 41 10.51 12.19 -3.16
CA HIS A 41 9.60 13.31 -3.36
C HIS A 41 9.71 14.36 -2.24
N SER A 42 9.62 13.93 -0.98
CA SER A 42 9.64 14.85 0.17
C SER A 42 10.99 15.53 0.34
N LEU A 43 12.08 14.85 -0.04
CA LEU A 43 13.43 15.42 -0.04
C LEU A 43 13.56 16.55 -1.05
N VAL A 44 13.09 16.33 -2.28
CA VAL A 44 13.04 17.39 -3.32
C VAL A 44 12.17 18.56 -2.85
N GLN A 45 11.00 18.28 -2.25
CA GLN A 45 10.14 19.33 -1.70
C GLN A 45 10.82 20.11 -0.56
N ALA A 46 11.53 19.43 0.33
CA ALA A 46 12.24 20.06 1.44
C ALA A 46 13.43 20.90 0.97
N PHE A 47 14.07 20.52 -0.14
CA PHE A 47 15.17 21.28 -0.73
C PHE A 47 14.69 22.54 -1.45
N LEU A 48 13.67 22.42 -2.32
CA LEU A 48 13.21 23.52 -3.18
C LEU A 48 12.27 24.50 -2.47
N PHE A 49 11.35 24.00 -1.65
CA PHE A 49 10.17 24.78 -1.24
C PHE A 49 10.08 25.05 0.26
N ARG A 50 11.04 24.59 1.07
CA ARG A 50 11.03 24.84 2.53
C ARG A 50 12.22 25.70 2.93
N HIS A 51 11.97 26.77 3.67
CA HIS A 51 13.01 27.71 4.13
C HIS A 51 13.46 27.48 5.59
N GLU A 52 12.87 26.51 6.29
CA GLU A 52 13.21 26.15 7.68
C GLU A 52 14.67 25.68 7.84
N PRO A 53 15.23 25.63 9.06
CA PRO A 53 16.52 24.98 9.31
C PRO A 53 16.56 23.51 8.85
N TRP A 54 17.74 23.05 8.42
CA TRP A 54 17.95 21.69 7.89
C TRP A 54 17.47 20.57 8.81
N SER A 55 17.58 20.76 10.14
CA SER A 55 17.09 19.79 11.13
C SER A 55 15.57 19.59 11.06
N LYS A 56 14.80 20.68 10.88
CA LYS A 56 13.35 20.62 10.73
C LYS A 56 12.93 20.11 9.35
N ARG A 57 13.71 20.41 8.30
CA ARG A 57 13.51 19.85 6.95
C ARG A 57 13.63 18.33 6.97
N MET A 58 14.70 17.80 7.55
CA MET A 58 14.93 16.35 7.61
C MET A 58 13.88 15.63 8.47
N ARG A 59 13.52 16.19 9.63
CA ARG A 59 12.41 15.66 10.44
C ARG A 59 11.10 15.57 9.67
N PHE A 60 10.80 16.57 8.86
CA PHE A 60 9.62 16.54 7.99
C PHE A 60 9.71 15.45 6.93
N VAL A 61 10.84 15.34 6.23
CA VAL A 61 11.06 14.29 5.20
C VAL A 61 10.84 12.91 5.82
N LEU A 62 11.46 12.63 6.97
CA LEU A 62 11.33 11.36 7.66
C LEU A 62 9.90 11.11 8.13
N ARG A 63 9.24 12.11 8.73
CA ARG A 63 7.85 11.99 9.19
C ARG A 63 6.88 11.70 8.04
N MET A 64 7.01 12.43 6.92
CA MET A 64 6.15 12.25 5.75
C MET A 64 6.39 10.88 5.09
N THR A 65 7.65 10.46 5.02
CA THR A 65 8.02 9.13 4.53
C THR A 65 7.43 8.03 5.40
N TYR A 66 7.55 8.17 6.73
CA TYR A 66 7.05 7.20 7.69
C TYR A 66 5.54 7.03 7.61
N ILE A 67 4.78 8.14 7.63
CA ILE A 67 3.31 8.09 7.54
C ILE A 67 2.87 7.38 6.26
N HIS A 68 3.45 7.77 5.13
CA HIS A 68 3.11 7.17 3.84
C HIS A 68 3.46 5.68 3.76
N ALA A 69 4.68 5.30 4.16
CA ALA A 69 5.15 3.93 4.13
C ALA A 69 4.35 3.02 5.08
N LYS A 70 4.02 3.53 6.29
CA LYS A 70 3.16 2.85 7.25
C LYS A 70 1.78 2.57 6.65
N ASN A 71 1.12 3.60 6.12
CA ASN A 71 -0.23 3.48 5.57
C ASN A 71 -0.25 2.52 4.37
N LEU A 72 0.73 2.62 3.46
CA LEU A 72 0.81 1.73 2.29
C LEU A 72 1.08 0.27 2.70
N GLY A 73 1.96 0.06 3.67
CA GLY A 73 2.22 -1.26 4.23
C GLY A 73 0.98 -1.89 4.86
N LEU A 74 0.31 -1.14 5.75
CA LEU A 74 -0.92 -1.60 6.41
C LEU A 74 -2.04 -1.87 5.41
N PHE A 75 -2.19 -1.01 4.40
CA PHE A 75 -3.15 -1.24 3.32
C PHE A 75 -2.91 -2.58 2.63
N VAL A 76 -1.68 -2.87 2.19
CA VAL A 76 -1.37 -4.14 1.50
C VAL A 76 -1.62 -5.34 2.41
N PHE A 77 -1.24 -5.24 3.68
CA PHE A 77 -1.44 -6.30 4.66
C PHE A 77 -2.93 -6.61 4.85
N PHE A 78 -3.72 -5.61 5.27
CA PHE A 78 -5.15 -5.78 5.54
C PHE A 78 -5.94 -6.11 4.27
N TYR A 79 -5.59 -5.52 3.12
CA TYR A 79 -6.23 -5.83 1.83
C TYR A 79 -6.09 -7.30 1.48
N LYS A 80 -4.87 -7.86 1.58
CA LYS A 80 -4.65 -9.28 1.26
C LYS A 80 -5.34 -10.19 2.27
N THR A 81 -5.30 -9.85 3.55
CA THR A 81 -5.98 -10.61 4.61
C THR A 81 -7.48 -10.66 4.35
N LEU A 82 -8.12 -9.50 4.19
CA LEU A 82 -9.57 -9.42 3.96
C LEU A 82 -9.97 -10.08 2.63
N ARG A 83 -9.20 -9.86 1.56
CA ARG A 83 -9.46 -10.51 0.26
C ARG A 83 -9.39 -12.03 0.34
N THR A 84 -8.44 -12.56 1.10
CA THR A 84 -8.30 -14.01 1.29
C THR A 84 -9.52 -14.53 2.07
N ILE A 85 -9.88 -13.88 3.17
CA ILE A 85 -11.06 -14.23 3.98
C ILE A 85 -12.34 -14.20 3.13
N LEU A 86 -12.58 -13.13 2.38
CA LEU A 86 -13.76 -13.01 1.51
C LEU A 86 -13.81 -14.11 0.45
N SER A 87 -12.66 -14.47 -0.12
CA SER A 87 -12.58 -15.51 -1.14
C SER A 87 -12.75 -16.93 -0.57
N THR A 88 -12.29 -17.19 0.65
CA THR A 88 -12.33 -18.54 1.23
C THR A 88 -13.62 -18.81 2.01
N VAL A 89 -14.16 -17.80 2.69
CA VAL A 89 -15.35 -17.96 3.56
C VAL A 89 -16.64 -17.70 2.80
N PHE A 90 -16.69 -16.62 2.02
CA PHE A 90 -17.93 -16.20 1.36
C PHE A 90 -18.01 -16.63 -0.11
N HIS A 91 -16.96 -17.27 -0.65
CA HIS A 91 -16.86 -17.70 -2.05
C HIS A 91 -17.24 -16.62 -3.07
N LEU A 92 -17.05 -15.34 -2.72
CA LEU A 92 -17.38 -14.23 -3.61
C LEU A 92 -16.51 -14.26 -4.87
N SER A 93 -17.05 -13.74 -5.97
CA SER A 93 -16.29 -13.60 -7.21
C SER A 93 -15.03 -12.74 -6.97
N LYS A 94 -13.95 -13.07 -7.69
CA LYS A 94 -12.67 -12.35 -7.61
C LYS A 94 -12.79 -10.81 -7.73
N PRO A 95 -13.59 -10.23 -8.66
CA PRO A 95 -13.72 -8.77 -8.75
C PRO A 95 -14.43 -8.18 -7.52
N TRP A 96 -15.50 -8.81 -7.03
CA TRP A 96 -16.21 -8.35 -5.83
C TRP A 96 -15.35 -8.44 -4.57
N CYS A 97 -14.59 -9.52 -4.40
CA CYS A 97 -13.61 -9.64 -3.32
C CYS A 97 -12.58 -8.50 -3.37
N ALA A 98 -12.07 -8.18 -4.56
CA ALA A 98 -11.09 -7.10 -4.72
C ALA A 98 -11.69 -5.72 -4.42
N PHE A 99 -12.90 -5.45 -4.92
CA PHE A 99 -13.62 -4.19 -4.71
C PHE A 99 -13.94 -3.96 -3.23
N LEU A 100 -14.61 -4.91 -2.58
CA LEU A 100 -15.02 -4.79 -1.17
C LEU A 100 -13.80 -4.68 -0.26
N SER A 101 -12.75 -5.48 -0.50
CA SER A 101 -11.54 -5.41 0.31
C SER A 101 -10.85 -4.05 0.17
N ALA A 102 -10.75 -3.52 -1.07
CA ALA A 102 -10.15 -2.21 -1.30
C ALA A 102 -10.98 -1.08 -0.67
N PHE A 103 -12.31 -1.17 -0.75
CA PHE A 103 -13.22 -0.19 -0.17
C PHE A 103 -13.11 -0.14 1.37
N VAL A 104 -13.28 -1.29 2.03
CA VAL A 104 -13.25 -1.38 3.49
C VAL A 104 -11.88 -1.00 4.04
N VAL A 105 -10.81 -1.62 3.52
CA VAL A 105 -9.45 -1.35 4.01
C VAL A 105 -9.01 0.07 3.66
N GLY A 106 -9.39 0.57 2.49
CA GLY A 106 -9.11 1.94 2.09
C GLY A 106 -9.71 2.96 3.04
N TYR A 107 -10.97 2.76 3.44
CA TYR A 107 -11.65 3.62 4.41
C TYR A 107 -10.90 3.65 5.75
N PHE A 108 -10.58 2.49 6.33
CA PHE A 108 -9.93 2.43 7.64
C PHE A 108 -8.47 2.92 7.63
N VAL A 109 -7.69 2.57 6.60
CA VAL A 109 -6.25 2.91 6.57
C VAL A 109 -6.02 4.37 6.22
N PHE A 110 -6.87 4.96 5.38
CA PHE A 110 -6.72 6.36 4.94
C PHE A 110 -7.72 7.33 5.58
N HIS A 111 -8.38 6.93 6.68
CA HIS A 111 -9.36 7.76 7.40
C HIS A 111 -8.77 9.08 7.93
N GLU A 112 -7.52 9.06 8.41
CA GLU A 112 -6.89 10.26 8.97
C GLU A 112 -6.71 11.34 7.91
N ARG A 113 -7.19 12.55 8.20
CA ARG A 113 -6.97 13.71 7.34
C ARG A 113 -5.54 14.22 7.48
N ASN A 114 -4.74 13.98 6.46
CA ASN A 114 -3.42 14.57 6.31
C ASN A 114 -3.12 14.75 4.81
N SER A 115 -2.19 15.66 4.50
CA SER A 115 -1.88 16.01 3.11
C SER A 115 -1.38 14.83 2.28
N ILE A 116 -0.84 13.78 2.89
CA ILE A 116 -0.42 12.56 2.17
C ILE A 116 -1.65 11.73 1.78
N ASN A 117 -2.54 11.46 2.73
CA ASN A 117 -3.74 10.69 2.49
C ASN A 117 -4.65 11.39 1.48
N GLU A 118 -4.80 12.72 1.59
CA GLU A 118 -5.52 13.52 0.61
C GLU A 118 -4.91 13.42 -0.79
N GLN A 119 -3.58 13.52 -0.92
CA GLN A 119 -2.89 13.32 -2.20
C GLN A 119 -3.20 11.95 -2.83
N ILE A 120 -3.21 10.89 -2.02
CA ILE A 120 -3.53 9.53 -2.48
C ILE A 120 -5.00 9.43 -2.90
N ILE A 121 -5.91 9.96 -2.07
CA ILE A 121 -7.36 9.90 -2.31
C ILE A 121 -7.72 10.65 -3.59
N PHE A 122 -7.23 11.88 -3.77
CA PHE A 122 -7.50 12.66 -4.98
C PHE A 122 -6.92 12.01 -6.23
N TYR A 123 -5.73 11.43 -6.14
CA TYR A 123 -5.15 10.67 -7.24
C TYR A 123 -6.00 9.45 -7.63
N LEU A 124 -6.48 8.69 -6.65
CA LEU A 124 -7.35 7.53 -6.89
C LEU A 124 -8.70 7.96 -7.48
N LEU A 125 -9.31 9.01 -6.93
CA LEU A 125 -10.55 9.59 -7.45
C LEU A 125 -10.39 9.98 -8.91
N ALA A 126 -9.33 10.72 -9.25
CA ALA A 126 -9.04 11.11 -10.62
C ALA A 126 -8.91 9.90 -11.55
N ARG A 127 -8.20 8.84 -11.12
CA ARG A 127 -8.09 7.60 -11.91
C ARG A 127 -9.42 6.90 -12.12
N ILE A 128 -10.29 6.86 -11.12
CA ILE A 128 -11.62 6.25 -11.23
C ILE A 128 -12.48 7.05 -12.20
N VAL A 129 -12.53 8.38 -12.06
CA VAL A 129 -13.29 9.27 -12.95
C VAL A 129 -12.83 9.12 -14.39
N VAL A 130 -11.52 9.15 -14.64
CA VAL A 130 -10.96 8.96 -15.99
C VAL A 130 -11.29 7.55 -16.53
N GLY A 131 -11.23 6.53 -15.69
CA GLY A 131 -11.60 5.16 -16.07
C GLY A 131 -13.06 5.06 -16.48
N LEU A 132 -13.97 5.66 -15.71
CA LEU A 132 -15.40 5.71 -16.01
C LEU A 132 -15.70 6.50 -17.28
N ALA A 133 -15.05 7.66 -17.48
CA ALA A 133 -15.21 8.45 -18.68
C ALA A 133 -14.81 7.68 -19.95
N ARG A 134 -13.67 6.98 -19.91
CA ARG A 134 -13.21 6.13 -21.01
C ARG A 134 -14.13 4.94 -21.26
N TYR A 135 -14.66 4.35 -20.19
CA TYR A 135 -15.62 3.25 -20.30
C TYR A 135 -16.93 3.73 -20.96
N ALA A 136 -17.47 4.86 -20.51
CA ALA A 136 -18.65 5.47 -21.10
C ALA A 136 -18.44 5.80 -22.58
N GLN A 137 -17.30 6.41 -22.94
CA GLN A 137 -16.96 6.70 -24.34
C GLN A 137 -16.95 5.44 -25.21
N LYS A 138 -16.37 4.33 -24.71
CA LYS A 138 -16.28 3.08 -25.46
C LYS A 138 -17.65 2.41 -25.67
N GLN A 139 -18.62 2.67 -24.79
CA GLN A 139 -19.96 2.09 -24.90
C GLN A 139 -20.87 2.87 -25.88
N THR A 140 -20.47 4.10 -26.25
CA THR A 140 -21.20 4.96 -27.20
C THR A 140 -20.83 4.70 -28.67
N TRP A 141 -19.84 3.84 -28.95
CA TRP A 141 -19.43 3.41 -30.30
C TRP A 141 -19.49 1.89 -30.40
#